data_AF-A0A2E3PYE5-F1
#
_entry.id   AF-A0A2E3PYE5-F1
#
_cell.length_a   1.000
_cell.length_b   1.000
_cell.length_c   1.000
_cell.angle_alpha   90.00
_cell.angle_beta   90.00
_cell.angle_gamma   90.00
#
_symmetry.space_group_name_H-M   'P 1'
#
loop_
_entity.id
_entity.type
_entity.pdbx_description
1 polymer ?
#
loop_
_entity_poly.entity_id
_entity_poly.type
_entity_poly.pdbx_seq_one_letter_code
_entity_poly.pdbx_strand_id
1 'polypeptide(L)'
;MRHELLQCSAAASRVALRPMLLLLTLLVVACGDSGSSTSSSVEGEIFGTAAEGGTAQAGTAWQSSLEVWPRQGNLSILYGSPRMQAEFENWLRGLGTPGEELTPVFVKIREFNDPLIALDGGWGALPEPDKVRSMSVRGMRKTLWSDLRLAVVEGDADRATDVMVVMCNLPRVCHTFDGTTRGLLATLGTCDAIGWGMRDMSTGGLELDEGQKSRIREASSWLDAPAPFGTVDVPEDDPRRAEMLVQFRNQTLPPIMDARVRLLD
;
A
#
# COMPACT_ATOMS: atom_id res chain seq x y z
N MET A 1 5.67 -76.43 -33.52
CA MET A 1 5.88 -77.08 -32.21
C MET A 1 5.23 -76.21 -31.13
N ARG A 2 4.30 -76.80 -30.35
CA ARG A 2 3.64 -76.31 -29.10
C ARG A 2 2.50 -75.26 -29.29
N HIS A 3 1.24 -75.69 -29.14
CA HIS A 3 0.32 -75.64 -27.96
C HIS A 3 -0.34 -74.25 -27.80
N GLU A 4 -1.62 -74.03 -28.12
CA GLU A 4 -2.87 -74.33 -27.35
C GLU A 4 -3.04 -73.54 -26.02
N LEU A 5 -4.32 -73.16 -25.77
CA LEU A 5 -4.97 -72.64 -24.54
C LEU A 5 -5.02 -71.09 -24.42
N LEU A 6 -6.15 -70.40 -24.60
CA LEU A 6 -7.42 -70.33 -23.85
C LEU A 6 -7.31 -69.86 -22.38
N GLN A 7 -8.13 -68.83 -22.10
CA GLN A 7 -9.00 -68.64 -20.94
C GLN A 7 -8.61 -67.77 -19.72
N CYS A 8 -9.54 -66.84 -19.47
CA CYS A 8 -10.27 -66.54 -18.21
C CYS A 8 -9.64 -65.77 -17.04
N SER A 9 -10.13 -64.53 -16.91
CA SER A 9 -10.91 -63.96 -15.79
C SER A 9 -10.41 -63.96 -14.33
N ALA A 10 -10.50 -62.73 -13.79
CA ALA A 10 -10.95 -62.33 -12.45
C ALA A 10 -9.99 -62.44 -11.25
N ALA A 11 -9.61 -61.29 -10.68
CA ALA A 11 -9.67 -61.02 -9.23
C ALA A 11 -9.47 -59.53 -8.89
N ALA A 12 -10.50 -58.98 -8.26
CA ALA A 12 -10.65 -57.83 -7.36
C ALA A 12 -9.45 -56.96 -6.87
N SER A 13 -9.78 -55.67 -6.70
CA SER A 13 -9.54 -54.83 -5.51
C SER A 13 -8.18 -54.13 -5.30
N ARG A 14 -8.13 -52.79 -5.50
CA ARG A 14 -8.07 -51.73 -4.43
C ARG A 14 -7.63 -50.34 -4.94
N VAL A 15 -8.45 -49.33 -4.58
CA VAL A 15 -8.10 -47.95 -4.12
C VAL A 15 -7.55 -46.96 -5.18
N ALA A 16 -8.40 -46.04 -5.70
CA ALA A 16 -8.60 -44.61 -5.32
C ALA A 16 -7.44 -43.67 -5.73
N LEU A 17 -7.64 -42.60 -6.50
CA LEU A 17 -8.37 -41.37 -6.14
C LEU A 17 -8.98 -40.66 -7.38
N ARG A 18 -10.14 -40.02 -7.18
CA ARG A 18 -10.89 -39.18 -8.13
C ARG A 18 -10.33 -37.75 -8.22
N PRO A 19 -10.45 -37.07 -9.38
CA PRO A 19 -10.59 -35.61 -9.46
C PRO A 19 -12.09 -35.24 -9.53
N MET A 20 -12.53 -34.13 -8.93
CA MET A 20 -13.84 -33.58 -9.28
C MET A 20 -13.85 -32.06 -9.32
N LEU A 21 -14.21 -31.60 -10.51
CA LEU A 21 -14.35 -30.26 -11.03
C LEU A 21 -15.76 -29.71 -10.72
N LEU A 22 -15.85 -28.38 -10.64
CA LEU A 22 -16.99 -27.51 -10.98
C LEU A 22 -18.32 -27.62 -10.19
N LEU A 23 -18.79 -26.48 -9.68
CA LEU A 23 -20.17 -26.05 -9.90
C LEU A 23 -20.33 -24.53 -9.87
N LEU A 24 -20.92 -24.02 -10.94
CA LEU A 24 -21.39 -22.65 -11.19
C LEU A 24 -22.91 -22.65 -10.92
N THR A 25 -23.50 -21.61 -10.33
CA THR A 25 -24.91 -21.22 -10.57
C THR A 25 -25.21 -19.78 -10.08
N LEU A 26 -25.83 -19.00 -10.97
CA LEU A 26 -26.42 -17.67 -10.79
C LEU A 26 -27.85 -17.73 -10.18
N LEU A 27 -28.31 -16.67 -9.49
CA LEU A 27 -29.41 -15.74 -9.88
C LEU A 27 -30.16 -15.04 -8.69
N VAL A 28 -29.97 -13.71 -8.61
CA VAL A 28 -30.88 -12.52 -8.47
C VAL A 28 -32.28 -12.58 -7.79
N VAL A 29 -32.61 -11.50 -7.03
CA VAL A 29 -33.88 -10.67 -6.91
C VAL A 29 -34.15 -10.29 -5.43
N ALA A 30 -34.53 -9.08 -4.95
CA ALA A 30 -34.58 -7.67 -5.39
C ALA A 30 -35.04 -6.74 -4.23
N CYS A 31 -34.84 -5.43 -4.42
CA CYS A 31 -35.64 -4.25 -4.00
C CYS A 31 -35.72 -3.77 -2.53
N GLY A 32 -35.33 -2.50 -2.35
CA GLY A 32 -35.73 -1.60 -1.25
C GLY A 32 -35.25 -0.19 -1.54
N ASP A 33 -36.09 0.59 -2.23
CA ASP A 33 -35.87 2.00 -2.59
C ASP A 33 -36.54 2.90 -1.54
N SER A 34 -35.81 3.88 -1.00
CA SER A 34 -36.39 5.03 -0.31
C SER A 34 -35.39 6.19 -0.35
N GLY A 35 -35.70 7.16 -1.20
CA GLY A 35 -34.88 8.34 -1.45
C GLY A 35 -34.82 9.33 -0.28
N SER A 36 -33.75 10.12 -0.32
CA SER A 36 -33.64 11.43 0.33
C SER A 36 -32.65 12.25 -0.50
N SER A 37 -33.17 13.10 -1.35
CA SER A 37 -32.43 14.12 -2.10
C SER A 37 -32.13 15.31 -1.19
N THR A 38 -30.85 15.68 -1.05
CA THR A 38 -30.43 17.09 -1.04
C THR A 38 -28.95 17.19 -1.34
N SER A 39 -28.65 17.79 -2.49
CA SER A 39 -27.36 18.38 -2.78
C SER A 39 -27.14 19.59 -1.86
N SER A 40 -26.02 19.64 -1.15
CA SER A 40 -25.42 20.90 -0.72
C SER A 40 -23.93 20.84 -1.03
N SER A 41 -23.57 21.50 -2.12
CA SER A 41 -22.24 22.01 -2.39
C SER A 41 -21.79 22.91 -1.23
N VAL A 42 -20.75 22.48 -0.52
CA VAL A 42 -19.82 23.37 0.19
C VAL A 42 -18.42 22.89 -0.20
N GLU A 43 -17.80 23.63 -1.12
CA GLU A 43 -16.35 23.80 -1.16
C GLU A 43 -15.88 24.23 0.24
N GLY A 44 -14.88 23.55 0.81
CA GLY A 44 -14.33 23.98 2.08
C GLY A 44 -13.80 22.82 2.91
N GLU A 45 -12.47 22.68 2.82
CA GLU A 45 -11.60 22.20 3.89
C GLU A 45 -11.71 20.72 4.30
N ILE A 46 -10.78 19.93 3.76
CA ILE A 46 -10.44 18.61 4.27
C ILE A 46 -9.68 18.82 5.60
N PHE A 47 -10.37 18.70 6.73
CA PHE A 47 -9.74 18.59 8.05
C PHE A 47 -10.24 17.32 8.75
N GLY A 48 -9.32 16.47 9.20
CA GLY A 48 -9.65 15.23 9.91
C GLY A 48 -8.42 14.40 10.26
N THR A 49 -8.57 13.56 11.29
CA THR A 49 -7.58 12.55 11.72
C THR A 49 -7.15 11.67 10.54
N ALA A 50 -6.03 10.94 10.62
CA ALA A 50 -5.64 10.08 9.50
C ALA A 50 -6.72 9.01 9.15
N ALA A 51 -7.69 8.76 10.03
CA ALA A 51 -8.84 7.90 9.80
C ALA A 51 -9.95 8.50 8.92
N GLU A 52 -10.01 9.82 8.78
CA GLU A 52 -11.16 10.55 8.21
C GLU A 52 -10.69 11.53 7.13
N GLY A 53 -11.06 11.29 5.88
CA GLY A 53 -10.85 12.29 4.82
C GLY A 53 -10.94 11.75 3.40
N GLY A 54 -11.36 12.62 2.48
CA GLY A 54 -11.10 12.49 1.06
C GLY A 54 -12.30 12.30 0.11
N THR A 55 -12.04 12.22 -1.20
CA THR A 55 -13.07 12.15 -2.25
C THR A 55 -13.39 10.72 -2.70
N ALA A 56 -14.63 10.49 -3.17
CA ALA A 56 -15.04 9.20 -3.72
C ALA A 56 -14.22 8.77 -4.95
N GLN A 57 -13.87 9.73 -5.81
CA GLN A 57 -13.06 9.49 -7.01
C GLN A 57 -11.68 8.94 -6.65
N ALA A 58 -11.05 9.53 -5.63
CA ALA A 58 -9.77 9.07 -5.12
C ALA A 58 -9.88 7.67 -4.50
N GLY A 59 -10.98 7.39 -3.79
CA GLY A 59 -11.27 6.06 -3.26
C GLY A 59 -11.32 4.97 -4.35
N THR A 60 -11.95 5.27 -5.50
CA THR A 60 -12.02 4.35 -6.65
C THR A 60 -10.65 4.08 -7.29
N ALA A 61 -9.81 5.11 -7.41
CA ALA A 61 -8.47 4.95 -7.96
C ALA A 61 -7.59 4.10 -7.06
N TRP A 62 -7.64 4.33 -5.74
CA TRP A 62 -6.96 3.47 -4.76
C TRP A 62 -7.41 2.02 -4.85
N GLN A 63 -8.72 1.77 -4.89
CA GLN A 63 -9.28 0.43 -5.02
C GLN A 63 -8.76 -0.26 -6.28
N SER A 64 -8.77 0.45 -7.42
CA SER A 64 -8.26 -0.05 -8.70
C SER A 64 -6.76 -0.39 -8.63
N SER A 65 -5.95 0.50 -8.06
CA SER A 65 -4.51 0.24 -7.87
C SER A 65 -4.27 -0.96 -6.95
N LEU A 66 -4.99 -1.06 -5.83
CA LEU A 66 -4.85 -2.16 -4.87
C LEU A 66 -5.29 -3.52 -5.42
N GLU A 67 -6.22 -3.54 -6.38
CA GLU A 67 -6.65 -4.75 -7.09
C GLU A 67 -5.58 -5.27 -8.06
N VAL A 68 -4.85 -4.36 -8.71
CA VAL A 68 -3.77 -4.68 -9.65
C VAL A 68 -2.51 -5.12 -8.89
N TRP A 69 -2.27 -4.59 -7.68
CA TRP A 69 -1.13 -5.00 -6.87
C TRP A 69 -1.16 -6.50 -6.54
N PRO A 70 -0.06 -7.24 -6.76
CA PRO A 70 0.02 -8.65 -6.41
C PRO A 70 -0.45 -8.92 -4.98
N ARG A 71 -1.45 -9.79 -4.89
CA ARG A 71 -2.11 -10.20 -3.63
C ARG A 71 -1.15 -10.77 -2.58
N GLN A 72 0.02 -11.24 -2.99
CA GLN A 72 1.04 -11.78 -2.11
C GLN A 72 2.03 -10.71 -1.60
N GLY A 73 1.90 -9.44 -1.99
CA GLY A 73 2.84 -8.37 -1.64
C GLY A 73 4.28 -8.63 -2.06
N ASN A 74 4.49 -9.65 -2.90
CA ASN A 74 5.79 -10.08 -3.36
C ASN A 74 6.07 -9.37 -4.67
N LEU A 75 7.13 -8.56 -4.67
CA LEU A 75 7.63 -7.88 -5.85
C LEU A 75 8.34 -8.83 -6.82
N SER A 76 8.35 -10.15 -6.55
CA SER A 76 8.86 -11.18 -7.46
C SER A 76 8.27 -11.09 -8.87
N ILE A 77 7.07 -10.55 -9.04
CA ILE A 77 6.50 -10.30 -10.39
C ILE A 77 7.25 -9.20 -11.16
N LEU A 78 7.94 -8.31 -10.44
CA LEU A 78 8.77 -7.25 -11.01
C LEU A 78 10.13 -7.79 -11.40
N TYR A 79 10.66 -8.74 -10.63
CA TYR A 79 12.00 -9.28 -10.78
C TYR A 79 12.01 -10.46 -11.76
N GLY A 80 12.72 -10.33 -12.88
CA GLY A 80 12.88 -11.43 -13.84
C GLY A 80 13.79 -12.58 -13.38
N SER A 81 14.54 -12.43 -12.27
CA SER A 81 15.44 -13.46 -11.73
C SER A 81 15.76 -13.23 -10.24
N PRO A 82 16.16 -14.28 -9.49
CA PRO A 82 16.58 -14.15 -8.09
C PRO A 82 17.80 -13.23 -7.89
N ARG A 83 18.71 -13.16 -8.88
CA ARG A 83 19.87 -12.26 -8.84
C ARG A 83 19.43 -10.81 -8.88
N MET A 84 18.55 -10.44 -9.81
CA MET A 84 18.01 -9.08 -9.91
C MET A 84 17.23 -8.69 -8.66
N GLN A 85 16.49 -9.63 -8.05
CA GLN A 85 15.85 -9.38 -6.77
C GLN A 85 16.88 -9.02 -5.70
N ALA A 86 17.94 -9.82 -5.52
CA ALA A 86 18.97 -9.55 -4.52
C ALA A 86 19.67 -8.21 -4.74
N GLU A 87 19.99 -7.89 -5.99
CA GLU A 87 20.58 -6.60 -6.37
C GLU A 87 19.66 -5.43 -6.03
N PHE A 88 18.37 -5.54 -6.38
CA PHE A 88 17.36 -4.54 -6.04
C PHE A 88 17.24 -4.35 -4.52
N GLU A 89 17.15 -5.43 -3.73
CA GLU A 89 17.07 -5.32 -2.26
C GLU A 89 18.33 -4.68 -1.66
N ASN A 90 19.52 -4.99 -2.20
CA ASN A 90 20.77 -4.39 -1.74
C ASN A 90 20.79 -2.89 -2.02
N TRP A 91 20.43 -2.48 -3.24
CA TRP A 91 20.31 -1.07 -3.58
C TRP A 91 19.28 -0.35 -2.69
N LEU A 92 18.11 -0.97 -2.48
CA LEU A 92 17.05 -0.41 -1.64
C LEU A 92 17.51 -0.20 -0.19
N ARG A 93 18.41 -1.06 0.30
CA ARG A 93 19.08 -0.94 1.61
C ARG A 93 20.26 0.03 1.63
N GLY A 94 20.59 0.66 0.51
CA GLY A 94 21.75 1.55 0.37
C GLY A 94 23.10 0.86 0.28
N LEU A 95 23.12 -0.43 -0.05
CA LEU A 95 24.33 -1.24 -0.19
C LEU A 95 24.87 -1.23 -1.63
N GLY A 96 24.89 -0.05 -2.26
CA GLY A 96 25.42 0.15 -3.62
C GLY A 96 24.55 1.05 -4.49
N THR A 97 24.98 1.25 -5.74
CA THR A 97 24.21 1.90 -6.80
C THR A 97 23.39 0.86 -7.56
N PRO A 98 22.23 1.23 -8.14
CA PRO A 98 21.46 0.27 -8.91
C PRO A 98 22.18 0.00 -10.25
N GLY A 99 22.34 -1.27 -10.62
CA GLY A 99 22.88 -1.62 -11.94
C GLY A 99 21.88 -1.34 -13.06
N GLU A 100 22.37 -1.16 -14.30
CA GLU A 100 21.52 -0.91 -15.48
C GLU A 100 20.49 -2.02 -15.72
N GLU A 101 20.79 -3.24 -15.29
CA GLU A 101 19.87 -4.38 -15.37
C GLU A 101 18.58 -4.21 -14.55
N LEU A 102 18.56 -3.29 -13.58
CA LEU A 102 17.37 -2.96 -12.80
C LEU A 102 16.44 -1.99 -13.53
N THR A 103 16.86 -1.37 -14.65
CA THR A 103 16.05 -0.42 -15.43
C THR A 103 14.64 -0.95 -15.75
N PRO A 104 14.46 -2.20 -16.24
CA PRO A 104 13.13 -2.74 -16.51
C PRO A 104 12.26 -2.90 -15.25
N VAL A 105 12.87 -3.09 -14.07
CA VAL A 105 12.17 -3.16 -12.79
C VAL A 105 11.66 -1.76 -12.41
N PHE A 106 12.50 -0.74 -12.58
CA PHE A 106 12.13 0.65 -12.28
C PHE A 106 11.03 1.19 -13.19
N VAL A 107 11.08 0.87 -14.49
CA VAL A 107 10.00 1.22 -15.43
C VAL A 107 8.67 0.66 -14.95
N LYS A 108 8.62 -0.64 -14.61
CA LYS A 108 7.39 -1.26 -14.08
C LYS A 108 6.94 -0.61 -12.78
N ILE A 109 7.86 -0.30 -11.87
CA ILE A 109 7.53 0.38 -10.60
C ILE A 109 6.84 1.72 -10.87
N ARG A 110 7.36 2.52 -11.80
CA ARG A 110 6.75 3.81 -12.18
C ARG A 110 5.37 3.60 -12.79
N GLU A 111 5.22 2.67 -13.73
CA GLU A 111 3.92 2.32 -14.33
C GLU A 111 2.86 1.93 -13.27
N PHE A 112 3.26 1.23 -12.21
CA PHE A 112 2.33 0.90 -11.11
C PHE A 112 1.96 2.10 -10.24
N ASN A 113 2.85 3.07 -10.08
CA ASN A 113 2.66 4.23 -9.21
C ASN A 113 2.01 5.43 -9.94
N ASP A 114 2.17 5.54 -11.27
CA ASP A 114 1.65 6.65 -12.08
C ASP A 114 0.15 6.92 -11.88
N PRO A 115 -0.74 5.91 -11.83
CA PRO A 115 -2.16 6.15 -11.59
C PRO A 115 -2.46 6.79 -10.23
N LEU A 116 -1.63 6.51 -9.21
CA LEU A 116 -1.78 7.12 -7.89
C LEU A 116 -1.27 8.56 -7.90
N ILE A 117 -0.16 8.83 -8.57
CA ILE A 117 0.40 10.18 -8.70
C ILE A 117 -0.54 11.10 -9.48
N ALA A 118 -1.22 10.58 -10.51
CA ALA A 118 -2.21 11.30 -11.29
C ALA A 118 -3.41 11.81 -10.48
N LEU A 119 -3.58 11.37 -9.22
CA LEU A 119 -4.60 11.89 -8.31
C LEU A 119 -4.27 13.28 -7.76
N ASP A 120 -3.02 13.75 -7.88
CA ASP A 120 -2.56 15.10 -7.53
C ASP A 120 -3.12 15.66 -6.22
N GLY A 121 -2.93 14.93 -5.11
CA GLY A 121 -3.45 15.42 -3.81
C GLY A 121 -4.94 15.10 -3.56
N GLY A 122 -5.68 14.70 -4.59
CA GLY A 122 -7.03 14.18 -4.49
C GLY A 122 -7.01 12.80 -3.86
N TRP A 123 -7.10 12.75 -2.53
CA TRP A 123 -7.09 11.50 -1.77
C TRP A 123 -8.46 11.23 -1.16
N GLY A 124 -8.77 9.96 -0.93
CA GLY A 124 -10.11 9.45 -0.62
C GLY A 124 -10.06 8.40 0.47
N ALA A 125 -11.02 8.42 1.39
CA ALA A 125 -11.32 7.24 2.20
C ALA A 125 -11.80 6.14 1.26
N LEU A 126 -11.29 4.93 1.44
CA LEU A 126 -11.71 3.78 0.65
C LEU A 126 -13.19 3.52 0.89
N PRO A 127 -14.04 3.43 -0.16
CA PRO A 127 -15.46 3.17 0.01
C PRO A 127 -15.74 1.75 0.54
N GLU A 128 -14.79 0.83 0.40
CA GLU A 128 -14.91 -0.58 0.81
C GLU A 128 -13.62 -1.04 1.52
N PRO A 129 -13.43 -0.63 2.78
CA PRO A 129 -12.19 -0.92 3.50
C PRO A 129 -11.91 -2.41 3.65
N ASP A 130 -12.95 -3.23 3.85
CA ASP A 130 -12.85 -4.69 3.97
C ASP A 130 -12.24 -5.38 2.73
N LYS A 131 -12.22 -4.71 1.57
CA LYS A 131 -11.61 -5.21 0.33
C LYS A 131 -10.10 -4.97 0.22
N VAL A 132 -9.49 -4.17 1.08
CA VAL A 132 -8.10 -3.69 0.92
C VAL A 132 -7.04 -4.58 1.57
N ARG A 133 -6.61 -5.62 0.85
CA ARG A 133 -5.66 -6.62 1.39
C ARG A 133 -4.37 -5.99 1.94
N SER A 134 -4.03 -6.29 3.20
CA SER A 134 -2.79 -5.81 3.85
C SER A 134 -1.51 -6.15 3.07
N MET A 135 -1.52 -7.23 2.29
CA MET A 135 -0.40 -7.61 1.42
C MET A 135 -0.27 -6.71 0.18
N SER A 136 -1.37 -6.22 -0.38
CA SER A 136 -1.35 -5.23 -1.48
C SER A 136 -0.75 -3.91 -0.98
N VAL A 137 -1.17 -3.46 0.21
CA VAL A 137 -0.60 -2.30 0.89
C VAL A 137 0.91 -2.45 1.11
N ARG A 138 1.36 -3.61 1.59
CA ARG A 138 2.79 -3.89 1.80
C ARG A 138 3.58 -3.80 0.49
N GLY A 139 3.05 -4.36 -0.60
CA GLY A 139 3.67 -4.31 -1.92
C GLY A 139 3.80 -2.86 -2.42
N MET A 140 2.70 -2.13 -2.35
CA MET A 140 2.62 -0.73 -2.80
C MET A 140 3.54 0.21 -2.00
N ARG A 141 3.60 0.07 -0.67
CA ARG A 141 4.54 0.84 0.17
C ARG A 141 5.97 0.70 -0.33
N LYS A 142 6.36 -0.52 -0.71
CA LYS A 142 7.72 -0.81 -1.16
C LYS A 142 8.00 -0.21 -2.54
N THR A 143 7.03 -0.19 -3.44
CA THR A 143 7.23 0.39 -4.78
C THR A 143 7.17 1.90 -4.78
N LEU A 144 6.33 2.51 -3.96
CA LEU A 144 6.35 3.95 -3.72
C LEU A 144 7.71 4.37 -3.16
N TRP A 145 8.21 3.66 -2.15
CA TRP A 145 9.57 3.90 -1.67
C TRP A 145 10.61 3.80 -2.78
N SER A 146 10.60 2.71 -3.54
CA SER A 146 11.63 2.46 -4.55
C SER A 146 11.62 3.53 -5.64
N ASP A 147 10.43 4.00 -6.04
CA ASP A 147 10.27 5.11 -6.97
C ASP A 147 10.80 6.42 -6.37
N LEU A 148 10.47 6.72 -5.12
CA LEU A 148 10.98 7.90 -4.42
C LEU A 148 12.51 7.90 -4.37
N ARG A 149 13.10 6.78 -3.93
CA ARG A 149 14.56 6.64 -3.81
C ARG A 149 15.24 6.77 -5.17
N LEU A 150 14.63 6.23 -6.22
CA LEU A 150 15.14 6.40 -7.58
C LEU A 150 15.06 7.86 -8.02
N ALA A 151 13.94 8.54 -7.81
CA ALA A 151 13.76 9.96 -8.13
C ALA A 151 14.79 10.83 -7.40
N VAL A 152 15.06 10.56 -6.13
CA VAL A 152 16.12 11.23 -5.36
C VAL A 152 17.51 11.00 -5.99
N VAL A 153 17.83 9.77 -6.39
CA VAL A 153 19.11 9.45 -7.06
C VAL A 153 19.24 10.12 -8.42
N GLU A 154 18.13 10.24 -9.16
CA GLU A 154 18.07 10.88 -10.47
C GLU A 154 17.99 12.43 -10.39
N GLY A 155 17.80 12.99 -9.19
CA GLY A 155 17.61 14.43 -9.00
C GLY A 155 16.25 14.95 -9.49
N ASP A 156 15.25 14.07 -9.61
CA ASP A 156 13.91 14.39 -10.10
C ASP A 156 13.03 14.87 -8.93
N ALA A 157 13.06 16.19 -8.68
CA ALA A 157 12.34 16.81 -7.57
C ALA A 157 10.82 16.72 -7.71
N ASP A 158 10.30 16.81 -8.94
CA ASP A 158 8.86 16.73 -9.21
C ASP A 158 8.35 15.33 -8.90
N ARG A 159 9.01 14.29 -9.44
CA ARG A 159 8.63 12.91 -9.18
C ARG A 159 8.77 12.55 -7.71
N ALA A 160 9.85 12.98 -7.06
CA ALA A 160 10.04 12.71 -5.64
C ALA A 160 8.95 13.36 -4.79
N THR A 161 8.54 14.59 -5.14
CA THR A 161 7.43 15.30 -4.47
C THR A 161 6.12 14.55 -4.66
N ASP A 162 5.78 14.18 -5.90
CA ASP A 162 4.54 13.47 -6.22
C ASP A 162 4.44 12.14 -5.47
N VAL A 163 5.51 11.34 -5.49
CA VAL A 163 5.58 10.07 -4.77
C VAL A 163 5.48 10.29 -3.25
N MET A 164 6.16 11.31 -2.70
CA MET A 164 6.08 11.63 -1.28
C MET A 164 4.67 12.03 -0.85
N VAL A 165 3.96 12.80 -1.68
CA VAL A 165 2.55 13.15 -1.46
C VAL A 165 1.70 11.88 -1.39
N VAL A 166 1.88 10.92 -2.32
CA VAL A 166 1.18 9.62 -2.25
C VAL A 166 1.52 8.87 -0.97
N MET A 167 2.80 8.78 -0.63
CA MET A 167 3.27 8.07 0.56
C MET A 167 2.68 8.67 1.85
N CYS A 168 2.63 10.00 1.96
CA CYS A 168 2.05 10.70 3.11
C CYS A 168 0.55 10.42 3.29
N ASN A 169 -0.15 10.03 2.23
CA ASN A 169 -1.57 9.70 2.25
C ASN A 169 -1.84 8.21 2.49
N LEU A 170 -0.85 7.34 2.27
CA LEU A 170 -1.00 5.89 2.43
C LEU A 170 -1.47 5.46 3.84
N PRO A 171 -1.04 6.07 4.97
CA PRO A 171 -1.55 5.72 6.29
C PRO A 171 -3.07 5.86 6.41
N ARG A 172 -3.68 6.79 5.67
CA ARG A 172 -5.13 6.99 5.68
C ARG A 172 -5.84 5.78 5.10
N VAL A 173 -5.36 5.32 3.94
CA VAL A 173 -5.81 4.11 3.24
C VAL A 173 -5.63 2.85 4.10
N CYS A 174 -4.49 2.73 4.78
CA CYS A 174 -4.19 1.58 5.65
C CYS A 174 -5.04 1.54 6.92
N HIS A 175 -5.30 2.69 7.53
CA HIS A 175 -6.03 2.78 8.78
C HIS A 175 -7.52 2.50 8.57
N THR A 176 -8.09 2.94 7.44
CA THR A 176 -9.47 2.62 7.07
C THR A 176 -9.69 1.11 6.90
N PHE A 177 -8.66 0.33 6.54
CA PHE A 177 -8.78 -1.10 6.16
C PHE A 177 -9.65 -1.93 7.11
N ASP A 178 -9.59 -1.75 8.43
CA ASP A 178 -10.50 -2.43 9.34
C ASP A 178 -10.57 -1.88 10.77
N GLY A 179 -9.82 -0.83 11.14
CA GLY A 179 -9.75 -0.37 12.52
C GLY A 179 -9.22 -1.42 13.52
N THR A 180 -8.66 -2.54 13.03
CA THR A 180 -8.10 -3.62 13.86
C THR A 180 -6.63 -3.37 14.17
N THR A 181 -6.11 -4.13 15.14
CA THR A 181 -4.67 -4.25 15.39
C THR A 181 -3.84 -4.58 14.12
N ARG A 182 -4.37 -5.37 13.17
CA ARG A 182 -3.64 -5.71 11.94
C ARG A 182 -3.58 -4.52 10.97
N GLY A 183 -4.69 -3.81 10.79
CA GLY A 183 -4.73 -2.57 10.01
C GLY A 183 -3.81 -1.50 10.61
N LEU A 184 -3.79 -1.38 11.94
CA LEU A 184 -2.88 -0.48 12.62
C LEU A 184 -1.40 -0.86 12.38
N LEU A 185 -1.03 -2.15 12.40
CA LEU A 185 0.36 -2.58 12.11
C LEU A 185 0.80 -2.17 10.71
N ALA A 186 -0.08 -2.34 9.72
CA ALA A 186 0.18 -1.91 8.35
C ALA A 186 0.36 -0.39 8.27
N THR A 187 -0.52 0.36 8.95
CA THR A 187 -0.50 1.83 9.03
C THR A 187 0.80 2.35 9.66
N LEU A 188 1.24 1.77 10.77
CA LEU A 188 2.49 2.16 11.43
C LEU A 188 3.69 1.83 10.54
N GLY A 189 3.66 0.67 9.87
CA GLY A 189 4.67 0.32 8.88
C GLY A 189 4.73 1.31 7.70
N THR A 190 3.61 1.92 7.30
CA THR A 190 3.62 2.97 6.27
C THR A 190 4.18 4.28 6.80
N CYS A 191 3.96 4.60 8.08
CA CYS A 191 4.57 5.75 8.73
C CYS A 191 6.10 5.65 8.75
N ASP A 192 6.66 4.51 9.12
CA ASP A 192 8.12 4.30 9.08
C ASP A 192 8.68 4.54 7.67
N ALA A 193 7.95 4.11 6.64
CA ALA A 193 8.35 4.31 5.25
C ALA A 193 8.37 5.78 4.83
N ILE A 194 7.40 6.57 5.30
CA ILE A 194 7.37 8.03 5.08
C ILE A 194 8.59 8.68 5.71
N GLY A 195 8.87 8.40 6.99
CA GLY A 195 9.98 9.05 7.70
C GLY A 195 11.35 8.71 7.13
N TRP A 196 11.50 7.51 6.59
CA TRP A 196 12.68 7.15 5.82
C TRP A 196 12.74 7.86 4.46
N GLY A 197 11.62 7.95 3.73
CA GLY A 197 11.57 8.67 2.44
C GLY A 197 11.90 10.17 2.60
N MET A 198 11.37 10.82 3.64
CA MET A 198 11.70 12.21 3.96
C MET A 198 13.18 12.39 4.30
N ARG A 199 13.80 11.40 4.94
CA ARG A 199 15.25 11.37 5.18
C ARG A 199 16.04 11.20 3.87
N ASP A 200 15.62 10.30 2.99
CA ASP A 200 16.27 10.12 1.68
C ASP A 200 16.21 11.42 0.87
N MET A 201 15.05 12.10 0.83
CA MET A 201 14.93 13.39 0.13
C MET A 201 15.80 14.50 0.75
N SER A 202 15.75 14.66 2.08
CA SER A 202 16.51 15.73 2.76
C SER A 202 18.02 15.52 2.76
N THR A 203 18.49 14.27 2.76
CA THR A 203 19.94 13.95 2.74
C THR A 203 20.49 13.68 1.36
N GLY A 204 19.63 13.39 0.38
CA GLY A 204 20.00 13.05 -1.00
C GLY A 204 20.45 14.22 -1.87
N GLY A 205 20.48 15.45 -1.35
CA GLY A 205 20.86 16.64 -2.11
C GLY A 205 19.79 17.11 -3.10
N LEU A 206 18.55 16.66 -2.93
CA LEU A 206 17.40 17.08 -3.73
C LEU A 206 16.92 18.45 -3.23
N GLU A 207 17.01 19.47 -4.07
CA GLU A 207 16.48 20.80 -3.76
C GLU A 207 14.99 20.88 -4.13
N LEU A 208 14.14 21.09 -3.13
CA LEU A 208 12.70 21.30 -3.33
C LEU A 208 12.36 22.78 -3.32
N ASP A 209 11.50 23.21 -4.23
CA ASP A 209 10.90 24.55 -4.19
C ASP A 209 9.78 24.65 -3.13
N GLU A 210 9.32 25.87 -2.86
CA GLU A 210 8.28 26.12 -1.86
C GLU A 210 6.91 25.53 -2.24
N GLY A 211 6.61 25.39 -3.53
CA GLY A 211 5.39 24.73 -3.99
C GLY A 211 5.40 23.24 -3.68
N GLN A 212 6.52 22.58 -3.96
CA GLN A 212 6.76 21.17 -3.65
C GLN A 212 6.73 20.92 -2.14
N LYS A 213 7.43 21.75 -1.35
CA LYS A 213 7.37 21.67 0.12
C LYS A 213 5.95 21.89 0.64
N SER A 214 5.19 22.84 0.08
CA SER A 214 3.80 23.10 0.47
C SER A 214 2.92 21.87 0.25
N ARG A 215 3.03 21.21 -0.91
CA ARG A 215 2.26 19.98 -1.21
C ARG A 215 2.58 18.86 -0.21
N ILE A 216 3.85 18.65 0.12
CA ILE A 216 4.26 17.65 1.11
C ILE A 216 3.77 18.03 2.51
N ARG A 217 3.83 19.31 2.88
CA ARG A 217 3.35 19.83 4.18
C ARG A 217 1.85 19.58 4.35
N GLU A 218 1.06 19.85 3.32
CA GLU A 218 -0.38 19.59 3.30
C GLU A 218 -0.69 18.09 3.39
N ALA A 219 -0.02 17.28 2.57
CA ALA A 219 -0.20 15.82 2.58
C ALA A 219 0.17 15.17 3.92
N SER A 220 1.13 15.75 4.64
CA SER A 220 1.63 15.27 5.94
C SER A 220 1.01 15.97 7.16
N SER A 221 0.06 16.90 6.96
CA SER A 221 -0.56 17.71 8.02
C SER A 221 -1.26 16.90 9.11
N TRP A 222 -1.68 15.67 8.81
CA TRP A 222 -2.27 14.77 9.81
C TRP A 222 -1.31 14.42 10.95
N LEU A 223 0.01 14.53 10.73
CA LEU A 223 1.02 14.34 11.78
C LEU A 223 0.93 15.40 12.88
N ASP A 224 0.35 16.56 12.58
CA ASP A 224 0.17 17.65 13.54
C ASP A 224 -1.02 17.42 14.49
N ALA A 225 -1.86 16.41 14.20
CA ALA A 225 -2.95 16.03 15.09
C ALA A 225 -2.40 15.41 16.40
N PRO A 226 -2.98 15.72 17.58
CA PRO A 226 -2.53 15.15 18.86
C PRO A 226 -2.63 13.62 18.94
N ALA A 227 -3.55 13.04 18.17
CA ALA A 227 -3.84 11.61 18.16
C ALA A 227 -4.22 11.16 16.73
N PRO A 228 -3.27 11.10 15.79
CA PRO A 228 -3.55 10.93 14.36
C PRO A 228 -4.25 9.61 14.03
N PHE A 229 -4.06 8.58 14.87
CA PHE A 229 -4.62 7.24 14.73
C PHE A 229 -5.51 6.83 15.92
N GLY A 230 -6.02 7.82 16.68
CA GLY A 230 -6.86 7.62 17.86
C GLY A 230 -6.10 7.75 19.18
N THR A 231 -6.85 7.86 20.28
CA THR A 231 -6.31 7.99 21.64
C THR A 231 -5.82 6.63 22.18
N VAL A 232 -4.92 6.69 23.15
CA VAL A 232 -4.39 5.49 23.85
C VAL A 232 -5.42 4.93 24.85
N ASP A 233 -6.54 5.63 25.06
CA ASP A 233 -7.69 5.16 25.84
C ASP A 233 -8.46 4.11 25.03
N VAL A 234 -7.81 2.97 24.81
CA VAL A 234 -8.38 1.82 24.15
C VAL A 234 -9.30 1.10 25.16
N PRO A 235 -10.48 0.60 24.76
CA PRO A 235 -11.30 -0.19 25.66
C PRO A 235 -10.50 -1.40 26.19
N GLU A 236 -10.83 -1.90 27.38
CA GLU A 236 -10.09 -2.98 28.08
C GLU A 236 -9.91 -4.27 27.25
N ASP A 237 -10.59 -4.40 26.11
CA ASP A 237 -10.62 -5.56 25.23
C ASP A 237 -9.55 -5.57 24.11
N ASP A 238 -8.77 -4.50 23.89
CA ASP A 238 -7.66 -4.50 22.90
C ASP A 238 -6.33 -3.92 23.44
N PRO A 239 -5.65 -4.63 24.37
CA PRO A 239 -4.37 -4.18 24.94
C PRO A 239 -3.24 -4.07 23.91
N ARG A 240 -3.34 -4.80 22.79
CA ARG A 240 -2.31 -4.80 21.74
C ARG A 240 -2.37 -3.52 20.90
N ARG A 241 -3.57 -3.02 20.62
CA ARG A 241 -3.74 -1.69 19.99
C ARG A 241 -3.13 -0.58 20.83
N ALA A 242 -3.34 -0.62 22.15
CA ALA A 242 -2.77 0.37 23.07
C ALA A 242 -1.23 0.35 23.05
N GLU A 243 -0.62 -0.85 23.14
CA GLU A 243 0.83 -1.03 23.04
C GLU A 243 1.39 -0.43 21.74
N MET A 244 0.71 -0.67 20.61
CA MET A 244 1.14 -0.16 19.31
C MET A 244 1.01 1.35 19.16
N LEU A 245 -0.05 1.97 19.68
CA LEU A 245 -0.19 3.43 19.69
C LEU A 245 0.88 4.08 20.57
N VAL A 246 1.22 3.45 21.71
CA VAL A 246 2.35 3.87 22.55
C VAL A 246 3.67 3.73 21.78
N GLN A 247 3.89 2.62 21.08
CA GLN A 247 5.08 2.40 20.26
C GLN A 247 5.19 3.47 19.17
N PHE A 248 4.10 3.74 18.44
CA PHE A 248 4.07 4.79 17.43
C PHE A 248 4.46 6.15 18.01
N ARG A 249 3.80 6.56 19.10
CA ARG A 249 4.06 7.86 19.75
C ARG A 249 5.51 7.99 20.21
N ASN A 250 6.08 6.93 20.75
CA ASN A 250 7.39 6.98 21.40
C ASN A 250 8.56 6.67 20.43
N GLN A 251 8.33 5.91 19.36
CA GLN A 251 9.40 5.35 18.51
C GLN A 251 9.30 5.75 17.04
N THR A 252 8.10 5.94 16.49
CA THR A 252 7.89 6.21 15.06
C THR A 252 7.60 7.69 14.78
N LEU A 253 6.73 8.32 15.58
CA LEU A 253 6.34 9.71 15.39
C LEU A 253 7.53 10.68 15.51
N PRO A 254 8.41 10.61 16.54
CA PRO A 254 9.50 11.59 16.67
C PRO A 254 10.48 11.56 15.49
N PRO A 255 10.95 10.39 14.99
CA PRO A 255 11.80 10.35 13.80
C PRO A 255 11.14 10.86 12.51
N ILE A 256 9.84 10.61 12.32
CA ILE A 256 9.11 11.14 11.14
C ILE A 256 9.01 12.66 11.23
N MET A 257 8.71 13.21 12.42
CA MET A 257 8.63 14.66 12.61
C MET A 257 9.98 15.35 12.40
N ASP A 258 11.08 14.78 12.90
CA ASP A 258 12.44 15.28 12.63
C ASP A 258 12.76 15.26 11.12
N ALA A 259 12.41 14.17 10.43
CA ALA A 259 12.62 14.07 8.99
C ALA A 259 11.77 15.08 8.20
N ARG A 260 10.53 15.32 8.62
CA ARG A 260 9.62 16.31 8.03
C ARG A 260 10.18 17.72 8.18
N VAL A 261 10.63 18.09 9.38
CA VAL A 261 11.25 19.40 9.64
C VAL A 261 12.45 19.62 8.72
N ARG A 262 13.39 18.67 8.67
CA ARG A 262 14.59 18.80 7.82
C ARG A 262 14.30 18.92 6.33
N LEU A 263 13.19 18.37 5.87
CA LEU A 263 12.81 18.40 4.46
C LEU A 263 12.08 19.72 4.11
N LEU A 264 11.30 20.25 5.04
CA LEU A 264 10.33 21.31 4.77
C LEU A 264 10.72 22.69 5.32
N ASP A 265 11.67 22.76 6.25
CA ASP A 265 12.22 23.98 6.85
C ASP A 265 13.67 24.22 6.41
#